data_AF-A0A7Y1ZR80-F1
#
_entry.id   AF-A0A7Y1ZR80-F1
#
_cell.length_a   1.000
_cell.length_b   1.000
_cell.length_c   1.000
_cell.angle_alpha   90.00
_cell.angle_beta   90.00
_cell.angle_gamma   90.00
#
_symmetry.space_group_name_H-M   'P 1'
#
loop_
_entity.id
_entity.type
_entity.pdbx_description
1 polymer ?
#
loop_
_entity_poly.entity_id
_entity_poly.type
_entity_poly.pdbx_seq_one_letter_code
_entity_poly.pdbx_strand_id
1 'polypeptide(L)' 'MKSYLPVILLVAGLAFGYFGYTSYADSSASLSVGDVSVSATDEGQRSQAYILIGLSVLFLVSGAVLVTRK' A
#
# COMPACT_ATOMS: atom_id res chain seq x y z
N MET A 1 11.41 -29.48 -1.00
CA MET A 1 10.04 -28.93 -0.92
C MET A 1 10.05 -27.53 -1.53
N LYS A 2 9.29 -27.26 -2.58
CA LYS A 2 9.30 -25.95 -3.23
C LYS A 2 8.50 -24.98 -2.35
N SER A 3 9.19 -24.17 -1.53
CA SER A 3 8.52 -23.16 -0.71
C SER A 3 7.98 -22.03 -1.60
N TYR A 4 6.66 -21.90 -1.66
CA TYR A 4 5.95 -20.82 -2.39
C TYR A 4 5.81 -19.54 -1.56
N LEU A 5 6.21 -19.60 -0.29
CA LEU A 5 6.15 -18.48 0.66
C LEU A 5 6.74 -17.16 0.12
N PRO A 6 7.89 -17.15 -0.60
CA PRO A 6 8.44 -15.90 -1.13
C PRO A 6 7.55 -15.25 -2.19
N VAL A 7 6.94 -16.08 -3.04
CA VAL A 7 6.03 -15.62 -4.10
C VAL A 7 4.76 -15.04 -3.48
N ILE A 8 4.21 -15.71 -2.46
CA ILE A 8 3.04 -15.23 -1.71
C ILE A 8 3.36 -13.88 -1.05
N LEU A 9 4.54 -13.72 -0.44
CA LEU A 9 4.97 -12.45 0.15
C LEU A 9 5.07 -11.32 -0.87
N LEU A 10 5.62 -11.59 -2.06
CA LEU A 10 5.73 -10.59 -3.12
C LEU A 10 4.35 -10.16 -3.63
N VAL A 11 3.46 -11.12 -3.87
CA VAL A 11 2.09 -10.82 -4.32
C VAL A 11 1.32 -10.03 -3.24
N ALA A 12 1.45 -10.41 -1.97
CA ALA A 12 0.84 -9.67 -0.86
C ALA A 12 1.40 -8.24 -0.76
N GLY A 13 2.71 -8.06 -0.90
CA GLY A 13 3.36 -6.74 -0.89
C GLY A 13 2.87 -5.83 -2.01
N LEU A 14 2.70 -6.36 -3.23
CA LEU A 14 2.11 -5.60 -4.35
C LEU A 14 0.65 -5.21 -4.09
N ALA A 15 -0.16 -6.13 -3.55
CA ALA A 15 -1.55 -5.86 -3.20
C ALA A 15 -1.65 -4.76 -2.12
N PHE A 16 -0.91 -4.88 -1.02
CA PHE A 16 -0.86 -3.86 0.03
C PHE A 16 -0.35 -2.51 -0.50
N GLY A 17 0.60 -2.51 -1.43
CA GLY A 17 1.11 -1.30 -2.06
C GLY A 17 0.05 -0.60 -2.90
N TYR A 18 -0.72 -1.36 -3.70
CA TYR A 18 -1.84 -0.84 -4.48
C TYR A 18 -2.95 -0.27 -3.59
N PHE A 19 -3.35 -0.99 -2.54
CA PHE A 19 -4.35 -0.52 -1.58
C PHE A 19 -3.88 0.72 -0.82
N GLY A 20 -2.63 0.74 -0.35
CA GLY A 20 -2.04 1.89 0.32
C GLY A 20 -1.97 3.11 -0.59
N TYR A 21 -1.55 2.94 -1.85
CA TYR A 21 -1.52 4.02 -2.83
C TYR A 21 -2.93 4.55 -3.15
N THR A 22 -3.91 3.66 -3.34
CA THR A 22 -5.30 4.03 -3.60
C THR A 22 -5.87 4.81 -2.41
N SER A 23 -5.67 4.33 -1.19
CA SER A 23 -6.13 5.01 0.02
C SER A 23 -5.42 6.37 0.24
N TYR A 24 -4.15 6.49 -0.14
CA TYR A 24 -3.44 7.76 -0.16
C TYR A 24 -4.03 8.73 -1.20
N ALA A 25 -4.30 8.24 -2.41
CA ALA A 25 -4.89 9.01 -3.48
C ALA A 25 -6.30 9.48 -3.11
N ASP A 26 -7.14 8.62 -2.52
CA ASP A 26 -8.47 8.97 -2.01
C ASP A 26 -8.40 9.98 -0.86
N SER A 27 -7.45 9.85 0.07
CA SER A 27 -7.25 10.82 1.16
C SER A 27 -6.82 12.22 0.67
N SER A 28 -6.28 12.29 -0.55
CA SER A 28 -5.86 13.54 -1.21
C SER A 28 -6.87 14.02 -2.26
N ALA A 29 -7.79 13.15 -2.68
CA ALA A 29 -8.80 13.46 -3.68
C ALA A 29 -9.82 14.43 -3.09
N SER A 30 -9.61 15.72 -3.32
CA SER A 30 -10.66 16.72 -3.16
C SER A 30 -11.73 16.41 -4.20
N LEU A 31 -12.87 15.88 -3.76
CA LEU A 31 -14.05 15.71 -4.61
C LEU A 31 -14.55 17.11 -4.99
N SER A 32 -14.11 17.62 -6.15
CA SER A 32 -14.59 18.90 -6.70
C SER A 32 -15.98 18.69 -7.29
N VAL A 33 -17.02 18.73 -6.43
CA VAL A 33 -18.42 18.79 -6.87
C VAL A 33 -18.75 20.27 -7.09
N GLY A 34 -18.41 20.80 -8.26
CA GLY A 34 -18.51 22.24 -8.57
C GLY A 34 -17.44 23.09 -7.88
N ASP A 35 -17.81 24.31 -7.43
CA ASP A 35 -16.95 25.33 -6.78
C ASP A 35 -16.65 25.06 -5.28
N VAL A 36 -17.22 23.99 -4.72
CA VAL A 36 -17.03 23.63 -3.32
C VAL A 36 -15.89 22.62 -3.23
N SER A 37 -14.66 23.12 -3.07
CA SER A 37 -13.51 22.28 -2.73
C SER A 37 -13.63 21.85 -1.26
N VAL A 38 -14.32 20.73 -1.00
CA VAL A 38 -14.25 20.05 0.29
C VAL A 38 -12.90 19.32 0.35
N SER A 39 -11.83 20.09 0.60
CA SER A 39 -10.52 19.54 0.93
C SER A 39 -10.53 19.04 2.38
N ALA A 40 -11.37 18.06 2.68
CA ALA A 40 -11.22 17.28 3.89
C ALA A 40 -10.07 16.29 3.65
N THR A 41 -8.83 16.77 3.83
CA THR A 41 -7.68 15.86 3.96
C THR A 41 -7.95 15.00 5.18
N ASP A 42 -8.37 13.77 4.96
CA ASP A 42 -8.67 12.82 6.02
C ASP A 42 -7.33 12.28 6.55
N GLU A 43 -6.84 12.89 7.64
CA GLU A 43 -5.59 12.51 8.29
C GLU A 43 -5.60 11.05 8.75
N GLY A 44 -6.78 10.50 9.07
CA GLY A 44 -6.96 9.10 9.42
C GLY A 44 -6.68 8.18 8.24
N GLN A 45 -7.30 8.45 7.09
CA GLN A 45 -7.04 7.69 5.86
C GLN A 45 -5.60 7.85 5.39
N ARG A 46 -5.02 9.04 5.48
CA ARG A 46 -3.63 9.28 5.11
C ARG A 46 -2.64 8.51 5.98
N SER A 47 -2.89 8.44 7.30
CA SER A 47 -2.08 7.63 8.22
C SER A 47 -2.19 6.14 7.91
N GLN A 48 -3.40 5.66 7.61
CA GLN A 48 -3.63 4.27 7.24
C GLN A 48 -2.92 3.90 5.92
N ALA A 49 -2.95 4.81 4.95
CA ALA A 49 -2.23 4.67 3.69
C ALA A 49 -0.71 4.56 3.89
N TYR A 50 -0.11 5.39 4.75
CA TYR A 50 1.31 5.29 5.09
C TYR A 50 1.65 3.95 5.76
N ILE A 51 0.80 3.44 6.64
CA ILE A 51 0.98 2.12 7.26
C ILE A 51 0.96 1.02 6.19
N LEU A 52 -0.03 1.03 5.28
CA LEU A 52 -0.16 0.04 4.21
C LEU A 52 1.03 0.06 3.24
N ILE A 53 1.49 1.26 2.87
CA ILE A 53 2.69 1.43 2.03
C ILE A 53 3.94 0.93 2.77
N GLY A 54 4.10 1.26 4.06
CA GLY A 54 5.22 0.75 4.87
C GLY A 54 5.21 -0.78 4.98
N LEU A 55 4.04 -1.38 5.20
CA LEU A 55 3.86 -2.83 5.27
C LEU A 55 4.19 -3.50 3.92
N SER A 56 3.76 -2.88 2.81
CA SER A 56 4.07 -3.32 1.45
C SER A 56 5.58 -3.39 1.21
N VAL A 57 6.32 -2.34 1.56
CA VAL A 57 7.79 -2.32 1.43
C VAL A 57 8.43 -3.45 2.26
N LEU A 58 7.99 -3.64 3.51
CA LEU A 58 8.49 -4.73 4.35
C LEU A 58 8.24 -6.10 3.73
N PHE A 59 7.04 -6.35 3.19
CA PHE A 59 6.69 -7.61 2.53
C PHE A 59 7.48 -7.84 1.24
N LEU A 60 7.67 -6.81 0.41
CA LEU A 60 8.46 -6.92 -0.81
C LEU A 60 9.94 -7.18 -0.52
N VAL A 61 10.54 -6.46 0.43
CA VAL A 61 11.94 -6.64 0.82
C VAL A 61 12.16 -8.01 1.44
N SER A 62 11.34 -8.40 2.41
CA SER A 62 11.46 -9.72 3.05
C SER A 62 11.22 -10.86 2.04
N GLY A 63 10.24 -10.73 1.15
CA GLY A 63 9.99 -11.67 0.06
C GLY A 63 11.19 -11.80 -0.89
N ALA A 64 11.74 -10.67 -1.35
CA ALA A 64 12.90 -10.64 -2.23
C ALA A 64 14.15 -11.27 -1.58
N VAL A 65 14.44 -10.95 -0.31
CA VAL A 65 15.56 -11.55 0.43
C VAL A 65 15.38 -13.06 0.57
N LEU A 66 14.15 -13.54 0.83
CA LEU A 66 13.84 -14.96 0.94
C LEU A 66 13.96 -15.69 -0.41
N VAL A 67 13.63 -15.03 -1.54
CA VAL A 67 13.90 -15.56 -2.89
C VAL A 67 15.40 -15.72 -3.11
N THR A 68 16.21 -14.71 -2.80
CA THR A 68 17.66 -14.73 -3.03
C THR A 68 18.40 -15.72 -2.14
N ARG A 69 17.91 -15.99 -0.93
CA ARG A 69 18.52 -16.92 0.04
C ARG A 69 18.11 -18.39 -0.16
N LYS A 70 17.19 -18.68 -1.09
CA LYS A 70 16.64 -20.02 -1.33
C LYS A 70 17.21 -20.62 -2.60
#